data_AF-A0A1Y6D323-F1
#
_entry.id   AF-A0A1Y6D323-F1
#
_cell.length_a   1.000
_cell.length_b   1.000
_cell.length_c   1.000
_cell.angle_alpha   90.00
_cell.angle_beta   90.00
_cell.angle_gamma   90.00
#
_symmetry.space_group_name_H-M   'P 1'
#
loop_
_entity.id
_entity.type
_entity.pdbx_description
1 polymer ?
#
loop_
_entity_poly.entity_id
_entity_poly.type
_entity_poly.pdbx_seq_one_letter_code
_entity_poly.pdbx_strand_id
1 'polypeptide(L)'
;MRLYLKPEFDEVLGPFGDEAASFFLAASLYHAHRISFSAAAALADLSFEAFLYRLQEHFGDGFRLADESVWEDLATVDSLMGQP
;
A
#
# COMPACT_ATOMS: atom_id res chain seq x y z
N MET A 1 2.21 -12.25 -9.43
CA MET A 1 2.19 -13.22 -8.30
C MET A 1 0.95 -14.10 -8.42
N ARG A 2 1.01 -15.42 -8.18
CA ARG A 2 -0.19 -16.27 -8.23
C ARG A 2 -0.70 -16.53 -6.81
N LEU A 3 -1.80 -15.87 -6.45
CA LEU A 3 -2.47 -16.05 -5.17
C LEU A 3 -3.46 -17.21 -5.27
N TYR A 4 -3.42 -18.09 -4.28
CA TYR A 4 -4.43 -19.13 -4.09
C TYR A 4 -5.37 -18.67 -2.99
N LEU A 5 -6.50 -18.11 -3.38
CA LEU A 5 -7.55 -17.67 -2.46
C LEU A 5 -8.33 -18.88 -1.98
N LYS A 6 -8.88 -18.78 -0.76
CA LYS A 6 -9.94 -19.70 -0.37
C LYS A 6 -11.19 -19.38 -1.20
N PRO A 7 -12.01 -20.38 -1.55
CA PRO A 7 -13.22 -20.19 -2.36
C PRO A 7 -14.19 -19.15 -1.78
N GLU A 8 -14.19 -19.01 -0.45
CA GLU A 8 -14.97 -18.04 0.31
C GLU A 8 -14.72 -16.58 -0.14
N PHE A 9 -13.51 -16.29 -0.61
CA PHE A 9 -13.12 -14.97 -1.09
C PHE A 9 -13.44 -14.76 -2.57
N ASP A 10 -13.73 -15.81 -3.34
CA ASP A 10 -14.06 -15.67 -4.77
C ASP A 10 -15.40 -14.94 -4.94
N GLU A 11 -16.38 -15.20 -4.06
CA GLU A 11 -17.66 -14.47 -4.08
C GLU A 11 -17.51 -13.00 -3.70
N VAL A 12 -16.59 -12.68 -2.78
CA VAL A 12 -16.36 -11.33 -2.29
C VAL A 12 -15.50 -10.51 -3.25
N LEU A 13 -14.48 -11.13 -3.86
CA LEU A 13 -13.50 -10.48 -4.72
C LEU A 13 -13.88 -10.55 -6.20
N GLY A 14 -14.70 -11.52 -6.61
CA GLY A 14 -15.17 -11.68 -7.99
C GLY A 14 -15.73 -10.40 -8.62
N PRO A 15 -16.56 -9.60 -7.93
CA PRO A 15 -17.04 -8.32 -8.46
C PRO A 15 -15.95 -7.28 -8.75
N PHE A 16 -14.78 -7.40 -8.11
CA PHE A 16 -13.65 -6.49 -8.24
C PHE A 16 -12.62 -6.97 -9.29
N GLY A 17 -12.83 -8.14 -9.87
CA GLY A 17 -12.00 -8.72 -10.93
C GLY A 17 -10.85 -9.60 -10.43
N ASP A 18 -10.23 -10.31 -11.37
CA ASP A 18 -9.24 -11.37 -11.08
C ASP A 18 -7.97 -10.86 -10.36
N GLU A 19 -7.65 -9.57 -10.51
CA GLU A 19 -6.49 -8.92 -9.89
C GLU A 19 -6.78 -8.32 -8.51
N ALA A 20 -8.06 -8.33 -8.08
CA ALA A 20 -8.48 -7.70 -6.84
C ALA A 20 -7.74 -8.28 -5.62
N ALA A 21 -7.51 -9.58 -5.60
CA ALA A 21 -6.79 -10.24 -4.52
C ALA A 21 -5.36 -9.71 -4.34
N SER A 22 -4.64 -9.54 -5.45
CA SER A 22 -3.28 -9.00 -5.44
C SER A 22 -3.29 -7.54 -4.99
N PHE A 23 -4.25 -6.76 -5.46
CA PHE A 23 -4.43 -5.38 -5.07
C PHE A 23 -4.74 -5.23 -3.57
N PHE A 24 -5.75 -5.93 -3.04
CA PHE A 24 -6.14 -5.82 -1.64
C PHE A 24 -5.05 -6.32 -0.69
N LEU A 25 -4.29 -7.34 -1.08
CA LEU A 25 -3.11 -7.78 -0.32
C LEU A 25 -2.02 -6.70 -0.30
N ALA A 26 -1.69 -6.13 -1.46
CA ALA A 26 -0.72 -5.05 -1.56
C ALA A 26 -1.13 -3.81 -0.75
N ALA A 27 -2.39 -3.40 -0.88
CA ALA A 27 -2.97 -2.29 -0.12
C ALA A 27 -2.94 -2.56 1.39
N SER A 28 -3.26 -3.78 1.81
CA SER A 28 -3.22 -4.17 3.23
C SER A 28 -1.79 -4.12 3.79
N LEU A 29 -0.80 -4.63 3.04
CA LEU A 29 0.61 -4.58 3.45
C LEU A 29 1.15 -3.16 3.48
N TYR A 30 0.73 -2.31 2.54
CA TYR A 30 1.05 -0.89 2.52
C TYR A 30 0.46 -0.15 3.73
N HIS A 31 -0.84 -0.33 4.00
CA HIS A 31 -1.50 0.27 5.16
C HIS A 31 -0.94 -0.23 6.50
N ALA A 32 -0.37 -1.43 6.53
CA ALA A 32 0.31 -1.99 7.69
C ALA A 32 1.78 -1.52 7.82
N HIS A 33 2.26 -0.60 6.96
CA HIS A 33 3.63 -0.10 6.93
C HIS A 33 4.69 -1.22 6.78
N ARG A 34 4.33 -2.33 6.13
CA ARG A 34 5.24 -3.49 5.96
C ARG A 34 6.07 -3.41 4.69
N ILE A 35 5.60 -2.65 3.71
CA ILE A 35 6.24 -2.46 2.40
C ILE A 35 6.04 -1.02 1.96
N SER A 36 7.00 -0.50 1.19
CA SER A 36 6.86 0.82 0.56
C SER A 36 5.73 0.82 -0.48
N PHE A 37 5.24 2.00 -0.82
CA PHE A 37 4.20 2.14 -1.85
C PHE A 37 4.63 1.57 -3.21
N SER A 38 5.88 1.77 -3.62
CA SER A 38 6.40 1.24 -4.88
C SER A 38 6.44 -0.29 -4.89
N ALA A 39 6.78 -0.91 -3.75
CA ALA A 39 6.72 -2.35 -3.58
C ALA A 39 5.28 -2.87 -3.60
N ALA A 40 4.33 -2.12 -3.03
CA ALA A 40 2.91 -2.46 -3.08
C ALA A 40 2.35 -2.39 -4.51
N ALA A 41 2.65 -1.33 -5.27
CA ALA A 41 2.24 -1.22 -6.67
C ALA A 41 2.81 -2.36 -7.53
N ALA A 42 4.10 -2.69 -7.35
CA ALA A 42 4.73 -3.82 -8.03
C ALA A 42 4.11 -5.18 -7.64
N LEU A 43 3.72 -5.35 -6.36
CA LEU A 43 3.06 -6.57 -5.89
C LEU A 43 1.67 -6.75 -6.51
N ALA A 44 0.97 -5.64 -6.74
CA ALA A 44 -0.33 -5.62 -7.40
C ALA A 44 -0.24 -5.71 -8.94
N ASP A 45 0.96 -5.74 -9.51
CA ASP A 45 1.22 -5.66 -10.97
C ASP A 45 0.63 -4.38 -11.61
N LEU A 46 0.62 -3.28 -10.84
CA LEU A 46 0.07 -2.00 -11.25
C LEU A 46 1.17 -0.94 -11.34
N SER A 47 0.96 0.05 -12.21
CA SER A 47 1.76 1.27 -12.20
C SER A 47 1.49 2.07 -10.92
N PHE A 48 2.41 2.97 -10.58
CA PHE A 48 2.27 3.86 -9.41
C PHE A 48 0.93 4.62 -9.42
N GLU A 49 0.57 5.21 -10.56
CA GLU A 49 -0.66 5.99 -10.74
C GLU A 49 -1.91 5.10 -10.68
N ALA A 50 -1.88 3.92 -11.29
CA ALA A 50 -3.00 2.99 -11.27
C ALA A 50 -3.26 2.45 -9.85
N PHE A 51 -2.19 2.16 -9.10
CA PHE A 51 -2.28 1.74 -7.71
C PHE A 51 -2.83 2.86 -6.82
N LEU A 52 -2.38 4.10 -7.01
CA LEU A 52 -2.90 5.27 -6.30
C LEU A 52 -4.38 5.49 -6.56
N TYR A 53 -4.80 5.41 -7.83
CA TYR A 53 -6.20 5.58 -8.22
C TYR A 53 -7.11 4.53 -7.55
N ARG A 54 -6.69 3.25 -7.59
CA ARG A 54 -7.44 2.17 -6.95
C ARG A 54 -7.48 2.28 -5.43
N LEU A 55 -6.41 2.77 -4.80
CA LEU A 55 -6.38 3.07 -3.37
C LEU A 55 -7.42 4.13 -3.00
N GLN A 56 -7.47 5.23 -3.76
CA GLN A 56 -8.48 6.28 -3.55
C GLN A 56 -9.89 5.76 -3.78
N GLU A 57 -10.11 4.94 -4.81
CA GLU A 57 -11.42 4.37 -5.15
C GLU A 57 -11.94 3.42 -4.06
N HIS A 58 -11.10 2.53 -3.54
CA HIS A 58 -11.54 1.48 -2.62
C HIS A 58 -11.41 1.83 -1.13
N PHE A 59 -10.45 2.68 -0.77
CA PHE A 59 -10.16 2.98 0.63
C PHE A 59 -10.47 4.44 1.01
N GLY A 60 -10.82 5.29 0.03
CA GLY A 60 -11.03 6.72 0.26
C GLY A 60 -9.76 7.48 0.69
N ASP A 61 -8.62 6.79 0.69
CA ASP A 61 -7.32 7.28 1.11
C ASP A 61 -6.31 7.09 -0.02
N GLY A 62 -5.49 8.11 -0.25
CA GLY A 62 -4.42 8.07 -1.25
C GLY A 62 -3.09 7.60 -0.67
N PHE A 63 -2.00 7.98 -1.35
CA PHE A 63 -0.64 7.84 -0.83
C PHE A 63 -0.53 8.45 0.57
N ARG A 64 -0.39 7.60 1.58
CA ARG A 64 -0.11 8.01 2.96
C ARG A 64 1.39 8.29 3.07
N LEU A 65 1.73 9.56 3.28
CA LEU A 65 3.06 10.06 3.69
C LEU A 65 3.42 9.64 5.13
N ALA A 66 3.05 8.43 5.52
CA ALA A 66 3.45 7.82 6.78
C ALA A 66 4.36 6.63 6.43
N ASP A 67 5.37 6.85 5.59
CA ASP A 67 6.49 5.92 5.56
C ASP A 67 7.40 6.26 6.75
N GLU A 68 8.13 5.26 7.26
CA GLU A 68 9.19 5.43 8.26
C GLU A 68 10.15 6.58 7.91
N SER A 69 10.25 6.97 6.64
CA SER A 69 11.00 8.14 6.17
C SER A 69 10.57 9.47 6.80
N VAL A 70 9.28 9.68 7.10
CA VAL A 70 8.84 10.90 7.81
C VAL A 70 9.28 10.85 9.28
N TRP A 71 9.31 9.66 9.89
CA TRP A 71 9.83 9.48 11.24
C TRP A 71 11.35 9.61 11.29
N GLU A 72 12.07 9.09 10.30
CA GLU A 72 13.52 9.27 10.14
C GLU A 72 13.88 10.73 9.85
N ASP A 73 13.14 11.43 8.99
CA ASP A 73 13.35 12.85 8.69
C ASP A 73 13.03 13.71 9.92
N LEU A 74 11.93 13.43 10.65
CA LEU A 74 11.61 14.11 11.90
C LEU A 74 12.67 13.85 12.98
N ALA A 75 13.18 12.62 13.10
CA ALA A 75 14.28 12.29 14.01
C ALA A 75 15.58 12.97 13.61
N THR A 76 15.84 13.11 12.30
CA THR A 76 17.00 13.83 11.77
C THR A 76 16.90 15.32 12.06
N VAL A 77 15.72 15.93 11.88
CA VAL A 77 15.47 17.33 12.22
C VAL A 77 15.60 17.57 13.73
N ASP A 78 15.07 16.69 14.56
CA ASP A 78 15.19 16.77 16.02
C ASP A 78 16.66 16.65 16.48
N SER A 79 17.44 15.77 15.84
CA SER A 79 18.89 15.67 16.06
C SER A 79 19.68 16.90 15.60
N LEU A 80 19.19 17.64 14.59
CA LEU A 80 19.81 18.88 14.10
C LEU A 80 19.42 20.11 14.95
N MET A 81 18.21 20.12 15.50
CA MET A 81 17.71 21.18 16.38
C MET A 81 18.15 21.00 17.85
N GLY A 82 18.58 19.80 18.23
CA GLY A 82 19.12 19.47 19.55
C GLY A 82 20.63 19.69 19.74
N GLN A 83 21.35 20.17 18.71
CA GLN A 83 22.75 20.61 18.88
C GLN A 83 22.80 22.10 19.27
N PRO A 84 23.50 22.46 20.36
CA PRO A 84 23.71 23.86 20.75
C PRO A 84 24.62 24.63 19.79
#